data_AF-A0A9Q4L5H2-F1
#
_entry.id   AF-A0A9Q4L5H2-F1
#
_cell.length_a   1.000
_cell.length_b   1.000
_cell.length_c   1.000
_cell.angle_alpha   90.00
_cell.angle_beta   90.00
_cell.angle_gamma   90.00
#
_symmetry.space_group_name_H-M   'P 1'
#
loop_
_entity.id
_entity.type
_entity.pdbx_description
1 polymer ?
#
loop_
_entity_poly.entity_id
_entity_poly.type
_entity_poly.pdbx_seq_one_letter_code
_entity_poly.pdbx_strand_id
1 'polypeptide(L)'
;MIGLTVLPEPTIEQCERTQLKDIVHYFDSEVVFTPDQVHEPFLNATLEDSVEVMTQPLARGRATQIACDDDTRLVWASTPAELEEAIQLTQTGVLEDRPECFILSDQLRVSVDLIDLEAHLDGLAEYRAPFDKHDAVDAFTHLTVEANPKYRAEWEGIDVQGVMPGANKQQGASGAGVAHFELQAGGVVGEKTRKLSAFGLQAVDQVGRSRAATLNEAGIQSRQDLESASVHEISKLANLGQQTARTAIESAQVIEHGEIRKAPGASLPEKDPIFIDIETDGLNPTIIWLIGVYIPSQDDRYMPFIETDPTQPATALEEFLSWLSEHGNNRPIVAYNGWNFDFPVIHEHIDEHCPQYLDFWESTHRFDLYDWAVRKNNALLPGLTNKLDDVAPALGWEPLDTGLTGAEVGRLFQRYAANPCPATELDWERHKRYCEDDVRALAHIYDRVATATRRMTTTNRRSTSATEDTTSQGTLNDF
;
A
#
# COMPACT_ATOMS: atom_id res chain seq x y z
N MET A 1 -10.11 -8.84 11.81
CA MET A 1 -9.49 -7.63 11.27
C MET A 1 -10.61 -6.68 10.88
N ILE A 2 -10.50 -5.39 11.21
CA ILE A 2 -11.44 -4.37 10.73
C ILE A 2 -10.87 -3.62 9.53
N GLY A 3 -11.61 -3.58 8.42
CA GLY A 3 -11.26 -2.82 7.21
C GLY A 3 -11.84 -1.40 7.22
N LEU A 4 -11.03 -0.39 7.55
CA LEU A 4 -11.44 1.03 7.62
C LEU A 4 -11.02 1.82 6.39
N THR A 5 -11.97 2.26 5.57
CA THR A 5 -11.75 3.18 4.45
C THR A 5 -12.10 4.62 4.82
N VAL A 6 -11.13 5.52 4.69
CA VAL A 6 -11.26 6.94 4.99
C VAL A 6 -11.36 7.78 3.71
N LEU A 7 -12.44 8.55 3.61
CA LEU A 7 -12.74 9.43 2.48
C LEU A 7 -12.80 10.88 2.97
N PRO A 8 -11.83 11.74 2.62
CA PRO A 8 -11.90 13.16 2.96
C PRO A 8 -12.97 13.86 2.10
N GLU A 9 -13.48 15.00 2.57
CA GLU A 9 -14.51 15.80 1.89
C GLU A 9 -14.18 16.07 0.40
N PRO A 10 -12.97 16.52 0.03
CA PRO A 10 -12.64 16.74 -1.38
C PRO A 10 -12.73 15.47 -2.24
N THR A 11 -12.55 14.29 -1.65
CA THR A 11 -12.72 13.01 -2.35
C THR A 11 -14.20 12.73 -2.57
N ILE A 12 -15.04 12.84 -1.53
CA ILE A 12 -16.48 12.56 -1.66
C ILE A 12 -17.17 13.52 -2.62
N GLU A 13 -16.85 14.81 -2.58
CA GLU A 13 -17.41 15.81 -3.49
C GLU A 13 -17.14 15.49 -4.98
N GLN A 14 -16.08 14.75 -5.25
CA GLN A 14 -15.64 14.39 -6.60
C GLN A 14 -15.93 12.94 -6.97
N CYS A 15 -16.39 12.13 -6.02
CA CYS A 15 -16.56 10.69 -6.18
C CYS A 15 -17.91 10.37 -6.84
N GLU A 16 -17.87 9.61 -7.93
CA GLU A 16 -19.08 9.08 -8.56
C GLU A 16 -19.58 7.81 -7.85
N ARG A 17 -20.87 7.48 -7.96
CA ARG A 17 -21.45 6.31 -7.29
C ARG A 17 -20.78 4.99 -7.69
N THR A 18 -20.42 4.84 -8.96
CA THR A 18 -19.71 3.65 -9.47
C THR A 18 -18.27 3.61 -8.97
N GLN A 19 -17.59 4.75 -8.85
CA GLN A 19 -16.27 4.84 -8.23
C GLN A 19 -16.31 4.46 -6.75
N LEU A 20 -17.32 4.94 -6.00
CA LEU A 20 -17.46 4.60 -4.58
C LEU A 20 -17.67 3.09 -4.37
N LYS A 21 -18.46 2.44 -5.22
CA LYS A 21 -18.64 0.98 -5.19
C LYS A 21 -17.35 0.24 -5.53
N ASP A 22 -16.61 0.71 -6.52
CA ASP A 22 -15.32 0.15 -6.92
C ASP A 22 -14.29 0.28 -5.77
N ILE A 23 -14.27 1.41 -5.07
CA ILE A 23 -13.42 1.63 -3.88
C ILE A 23 -13.73 0.60 -2.79
N VAL A 24 -15.01 0.47 -2.41
CA VAL A 24 -15.42 -0.43 -1.31
C VAL A 24 -15.17 -1.88 -1.68
N HIS A 25 -15.43 -2.27 -2.93
CA HIS A 25 -15.16 -3.63 -3.39
C HIS A 25 -13.66 -3.95 -3.43
N TYR A 26 -12.84 -3.02 -3.96
CA TYR A 26 -11.40 -3.22 -4.07
C TYR A 26 -10.72 -3.37 -2.71
N PHE A 27 -11.14 -2.57 -1.73
CA PHE A 27 -10.57 -2.61 -0.39
C PHE A 27 -11.28 -3.59 0.56
N ASP A 28 -12.33 -4.29 0.11
CA ASP A 28 -13.20 -5.09 0.97
C ASP A 28 -13.60 -4.34 2.27
N SER A 29 -14.11 -3.12 2.10
CA SER A 29 -14.30 -2.21 3.24
C SER A 29 -15.46 -2.63 4.13
N GLU A 30 -15.20 -2.76 5.42
CA GLU A 30 -16.23 -2.96 6.44
C GLU A 30 -16.78 -1.62 6.96
N VAL A 31 -15.91 -0.61 7.07
CA VAL A 31 -16.25 0.72 7.56
C VAL A 31 -15.83 1.77 6.54
N VAL A 32 -16.73 2.69 6.21
CA VAL A 32 -16.42 3.90 5.44
C VAL A 32 -16.59 5.12 6.32
N PHE A 33 -15.49 5.84 6.56
CA PHE A 33 -15.45 7.03 7.40
C PHE A 33 -15.28 8.32 6.58
N THR A 34 -16.06 9.34 6.93
CA THR A 34 -15.87 10.73 6.47
C THR A 34 -16.17 11.73 7.58
N PRO A 35 -15.47 12.88 7.67
CA PRO A 35 -15.76 13.84 8.73
C PRO A 35 -17.16 14.46 8.65
N ASP A 36 -17.60 14.90 7.46
CA ASP A 36 -18.84 15.68 7.35
C ASP A 36 -20.11 14.81 7.20
N GLN A 37 -21.07 15.04 8.10
CA GLN A 37 -22.40 14.40 8.11
C GLN A 37 -23.24 14.71 6.87
N VAL A 38 -22.95 15.80 6.15
CA VAL A 38 -23.67 16.16 4.91
C VAL A 38 -23.59 15.07 3.84
N HIS A 39 -22.55 14.23 3.90
CA HIS A 39 -22.31 13.15 2.94
C HIS A 39 -22.99 11.83 3.30
N GLU A 40 -23.48 11.67 4.53
CA GLU A 40 -24.09 10.43 5.02
C GLU A 40 -25.25 9.93 4.12
N PRO A 41 -26.18 10.77 3.63
CA PRO A 41 -27.24 10.32 2.73
C PRO A 41 -26.72 9.81 1.38
N PHE A 42 -25.61 10.37 0.87
CA PHE A 42 -25.00 9.91 -0.38
C PHE A 42 -24.33 8.54 -0.21
N LEU A 43 -23.62 8.35 0.90
CA LEU A 43 -22.98 7.08 1.25
C LEU A 43 -24.03 5.98 1.45
N ASN A 44 -25.01 6.19 2.32
CA ASN A 44 -26.09 5.23 2.60
C ASN A 44 -26.93 4.90 1.36
N ALA A 45 -27.08 5.84 0.42
CA ALA A 45 -27.81 5.57 -0.83
C ALA A 45 -26.97 4.84 -1.89
N THR A 46 -25.67 4.64 -1.68
CA THR A 46 -24.74 4.07 -2.67
C THR A 46 -24.14 2.75 -2.20
N LEU A 47 -23.82 2.65 -0.92
CA LEU A 47 -23.19 1.49 -0.28
C LEU A 47 -24.23 0.43 0.10
N GLU A 48 -23.76 -0.79 0.28
CA GLU A 48 -24.57 -1.92 0.74
C GLU A 48 -24.73 -1.88 2.27
N ASP A 49 -25.82 -2.45 2.79
CA ASP A 49 -26.11 -2.47 4.23
C ASP A 49 -25.05 -3.22 5.07
N SER A 50 -24.16 -3.98 4.43
CA SER A 50 -23.04 -4.67 5.08
C SER A 50 -21.86 -3.75 5.41
N VAL A 51 -21.84 -2.53 4.88
CA VAL A 51 -20.76 -1.55 5.08
C VAL A 51 -21.23 -0.50 6.07
N GLU A 52 -20.57 -0.40 7.21
CA GLU A 52 -20.88 0.61 8.22
C GLU A 52 -20.44 1.99 7.73
N VAL A 53 -21.40 2.91 7.62
CA VAL A 53 -21.14 4.31 7.27
C VAL A 53 -20.98 5.11 8.55
N MET A 54 -19.79 5.67 8.75
CA MET A 54 -19.49 6.49 9.90
C MET A 54 -19.18 7.93 9.47
N THR A 55 -19.86 8.88 10.11
CA THR A 55 -19.53 10.30 10.03
C THR A 55 -19.07 10.81 11.39
N GLN A 56 -18.37 11.95 11.45
CA GLN A 56 -17.95 12.50 12.74
C GLN A 56 -19.19 12.72 13.63
N PRO A 57 -19.32 12.03 14.76
CA PRO A 57 -20.48 12.17 15.63
C PRO A 57 -20.49 13.57 16.23
N LEU A 58 -21.68 14.14 16.40
CA LEU A 58 -21.82 15.27 17.30
C LEU A 58 -21.39 14.80 18.70
N ALA A 59 -20.52 15.57 19.37
CA ALA A 59 -20.07 15.25 20.72
C ALA A 59 -21.27 15.00 21.64
N ARG A 60 -21.45 13.74 22.03
CA ARG A 60 -22.54 13.29 22.91
C ARG A 60 -22.05 13.07 24.33
N GLY A 61 -20.75 13.28 24.57
CA GLY A 61 -20.09 12.94 25.83
C GLY A 61 -20.04 11.44 26.04
N ARG A 62 -20.10 10.65 24.95
CA ARG A 62 -20.01 9.20 24.98
C ARG A 62 -19.15 8.64 23.86
N ALA A 63 -18.31 7.66 24.20
CA ALA A 63 -17.55 6.90 23.21
C ALA A 63 -18.50 6.16 22.26
N THR A 64 -18.18 6.13 20.97
CA THR A 64 -18.99 5.43 19.98
C THR A 64 -18.21 4.25 19.42
N GLN A 65 -18.67 3.02 19.69
CA GLN A 65 -18.11 1.84 19.03
C GLN A 65 -18.55 1.85 17.56
N ILE A 66 -17.58 1.86 16.65
CA ILE A 66 -17.83 1.88 15.21
C ILE A 66 -17.94 0.45 14.70
N ALA A 67 -16.94 -0.37 14.99
CA ALA A 67 -16.87 -1.77 14.58
C ALA A 67 -16.21 -2.61 15.66
N CYS A 68 -16.53 -3.90 15.70
CA CYS A 68 -15.94 -4.87 16.61
C CYS A 68 -16.07 -6.25 16.01
N ASP A 69 -14.98 -7.00 16.00
CA ASP A 69 -14.96 -8.44 15.75
C ASP A 69 -14.39 -9.17 16.99
N ASP A 70 -13.97 -10.43 16.82
CA ASP A 70 -13.45 -11.25 17.92
C ASP A 70 -12.09 -10.76 18.44
N ASP A 71 -11.27 -10.14 17.58
CA ASP A 71 -9.86 -9.84 17.87
C ASP A 71 -9.58 -8.32 17.97
N THR A 72 -10.46 -7.48 17.45
CA THR A 72 -10.25 -6.04 17.25
C THR A 72 -11.51 -5.23 17.50
N ARG A 73 -11.32 -3.99 17.98
CA ARG A 73 -12.38 -3.02 18.21
C ARG A 73 -11.96 -1.63 17.74
N LEU A 74 -12.83 -0.96 17.00
CA LEU A 74 -12.66 0.41 16.57
C LEU A 74 -13.65 1.33 17.29
N VAL A 75 -13.15 2.36 17.97
CA VAL A 75 -13.94 3.30 18.77
C VAL A 75 -13.64 4.74 18.36
N TRP A 76 -14.68 5.57 18.26
CA TRP A 76 -14.55 7.02 18.13
C TRP A 76 -14.58 7.71 19.51
N ALA A 77 -13.67 8.65 19.72
CA ALA A 77 -13.67 9.54 20.88
C ALA A 77 -13.11 10.94 20.56
N SER A 78 -13.89 11.98 20.84
CA SER A 78 -13.55 13.39 20.57
C SER A 78 -13.35 14.24 21.82
N THR A 79 -13.50 13.66 23.02
CA THR A 79 -13.22 14.38 24.27
C THR A 79 -12.50 13.50 25.29
N PRO A 80 -11.81 14.07 26.30
CA PRO A 80 -11.20 13.28 27.36
C PRO A 80 -12.18 12.40 28.14
N ALA A 81 -13.45 12.83 28.27
CA ALA A 81 -14.50 12.04 28.91
C ALA A 81 -14.89 10.81 28.06
N GLU A 82 -14.92 10.96 26.74
CA GLU A 82 -15.18 9.86 25.81
C GLU A 82 -14.01 8.87 25.78
N LEU A 83 -12.76 9.36 25.85
CA LEU A 83 -11.59 8.50 26.01
C LEU A 83 -11.66 7.69 27.31
N GLU A 84 -12.06 8.32 28.42
CA GLU A 84 -12.24 7.63 29.70
C GLU A 84 -13.35 6.55 29.63
N GLU A 85 -14.45 6.78 28.91
CA GLU A 85 -15.46 5.74 28.65
C GLU A 85 -14.90 4.61 27.78
N ALA A 86 -14.14 4.92 26.72
CA ALA A 86 -13.50 3.93 25.87
C ALA A 86 -12.55 3.01 26.67
N ILE A 87 -11.74 3.58 27.56
CA ILE A 87 -10.87 2.83 28.49
C ILE A 87 -11.68 1.90 29.39
N GLN A 88 -12.78 2.39 29.97
CA GLN A 88 -13.63 1.56 30.82
C GLN A 88 -14.29 0.41 30.04
N LEU A 89 -14.68 0.64 28.78
CA LEU A 89 -15.28 -0.39 27.92
C LEU A 89 -14.29 -1.52 27.59
N THR A 90 -13.00 -1.23 27.42
CA THR A 90 -11.97 -2.25 27.12
C THR A 90 -11.42 -2.93 28.36
N GLN A 91 -11.51 -2.30 29.52
CA GLN A 91 -11.04 -2.89 30.78
C GLN A 91 -11.98 -3.94 31.40
N THR A 92 -13.13 -4.21 30.78
CA THR A 92 -14.05 -5.27 31.21
C THR A 92 -13.69 -6.62 30.57
N GLY A 93 -13.26 -7.61 31.37
CA GLY A 93 -12.87 -8.96 30.89
C GLY A 93 -11.51 -9.45 31.39
N VAL A 94 -11.16 -10.71 31.11
CA VAL A 94 -9.82 -11.28 31.39
C VAL A 94 -8.84 -10.71 30.36
N LEU A 95 -7.63 -10.31 30.80
CA LEU A 95 -6.62 -9.64 29.95
C LEU A 95 -6.27 -10.42 28.67
N GLU A 96 -6.22 -11.75 28.74
CA GLU A 96 -5.85 -12.63 27.62
C GLU A 96 -6.92 -12.73 26.52
N ASP A 97 -8.17 -12.32 26.81
CA ASP A 97 -9.32 -12.39 25.88
C ASP A 97 -9.80 -11.00 25.42
N ARG A 98 -8.97 -9.95 25.59
CA ARG A 98 -9.37 -8.59 25.20
C ARG A 98 -9.01 -8.34 23.73
N PRO A 99 -9.95 -7.86 22.93
CA PRO A 99 -9.63 -7.45 21.56
C PRO A 99 -8.70 -6.23 21.59
N GLU A 100 -7.80 -6.16 20.63
CA GLU A 100 -6.97 -4.99 20.35
C GLU A 100 -7.86 -3.79 20.07
N CYS A 101 -7.61 -2.64 20.70
CA CYS A 101 -8.49 -1.49 20.58
C CYS A 101 -7.84 -0.32 19.85
N PHE A 102 -8.50 0.12 18.79
CA PHE A 102 -8.14 1.30 18.01
C PHE A 102 -9.04 2.46 18.39
N ILE A 103 -8.44 3.61 18.68
CA ILE A 103 -9.17 4.85 18.97
C ILE A 103 -8.99 5.81 17.79
N LEU A 104 -10.08 6.09 17.10
CA LEU A 104 -10.16 7.15 16.10
C LEU A 104 -10.58 8.47 16.75
N SER A 105 -9.79 9.52 16.56
CA SER A 105 -9.98 10.81 17.23
C SER A 105 -9.57 12.00 16.36
N ASP A 106 -10.15 13.16 16.67
CA ASP A 106 -9.79 14.49 16.16
C ASP A 106 -9.00 15.34 17.17
N GLN A 107 -8.66 14.77 18.34
CA GLN A 107 -8.02 15.51 19.43
C GLN A 107 -6.49 15.65 19.30
N LEU A 108 -5.86 14.95 18.35
CA LEU A 108 -4.41 14.93 18.19
C LEU A 108 -4.02 15.54 16.85
N ARG A 109 -3.53 16.77 16.83
CA ARG A 109 -3.16 17.47 15.60
C ARG A 109 -1.65 17.64 15.48
N VAL A 110 -1.11 17.24 14.34
CA VAL A 110 0.31 17.41 14.04
C VAL A 110 0.53 18.80 13.46
N SER A 111 1.39 19.58 14.11
CA SER A 111 1.77 20.93 13.69
C SER A 111 3.29 20.96 13.45
N VAL A 112 3.72 21.53 12.33
CA VAL A 112 5.16 21.68 12.00
C VAL A 112 5.52 23.15 12.00
N ASP A 113 6.44 23.54 12.88
CA ASP A 113 7.07 24.85 12.87
C ASP A 113 8.21 24.85 11.85
N LEU A 114 7.99 25.53 10.72
CA LEU A 114 8.97 25.61 9.64
C LEU A 114 10.12 26.59 9.93
N ILE A 115 10.00 27.43 10.96
CA ILE A 115 11.04 28.37 11.38
C ILE A 115 12.05 27.62 12.25
N ASP A 116 11.54 26.92 13.26
CA ASP A 116 12.37 26.21 14.23
C ASP A 116 12.69 24.77 13.80
N LEU A 117 12.04 24.28 12.74
CA LEU A 117 12.14 22.91 12.21
C LEU A 117 11.74 21.86 13.25
N GLU A 118 10.73 22.18 14.06
CA GLU A 118 10.20 21.31 15.11
C GLU A 118 8.78 20.84 14.76
N ALA A 119 8.47 19.60 15.13
CA ALA A 119 7.12 19.07 15.11
C ALA A 119 6.53 19.09 16.52
N HIS A 120 5.24 19.38 16.61
CA HIS A 120 4.46 19.33 17.84
C HIS A 120 3.17 18.54 17.61
N LEU A 121 2.72 17.87 18.68
CA LEU A 121 1.41 17.23 18.72
C LEU A 121 0.47 18.02 19.62
N ASP A 122 -0.34 18.87 19.00
CA ASP A 122 -1.34 19.67 19.69
C ASP A 122 -2.42 18.76 20.29
N GLY A 123 -2.81 19.03 21.54
CA GLY A 123 -3.83 18.26 22.27
C GLY A 123 -3.29 17.06 23.06
N LEU A 124 -2.01 16.70 22.92
CA LEU A 124 -1.41 15.52 23.56
C LEU A 124 -1.65 15.45 25.08
N ALA A 125 -1.42 16.55 25.81
CA ALA A 125 -1.54 16.54 27.27
C ALA A 125 -2.98 16.24 27.75
N GLU A 126 -4.00 16.81 27.08
CA GLU A 126 -5.40 16.56 27.41
C GLU A 126 -5.85 15.17 26.96
N TYR A 127 -5.38 14.73 25.78
CA TYR A 127 -5.66 13.41 25.22
C TYR A 127 -5.07 12.29 26.08
N ARG A 128 -3.85 12.47 26.60
CA ARG A 128 -3.11 11.48 27.39
C ARG A 128 -3.62 11.33 28.82
N ALA A 129 -4.14 12.40 29.42
CA ALA A 129 -4.52 12.41 30.84
C ALA A 129 -5.47 11.27 31.28
N PRO A 130 -6.49 10.86 30.49
CA PRO A 130 -7.29 9.68 30.79
C PRO A 130 -6.48 8.37 30.82
N PHE A 131 -5.55 8.18 29.88
CA PHE A 131 -4.75 6.95 29.81
C PHE A 131 -3.76 6.85 30.97
N ASP A 132 -3.09 7.95 31.33
CA ASP A 132 -2.18 7.99 32.49
C ASP A 132 -2.93 7.68 33.80
N LYS A 133 -4.15 8.20 33.96
CA LYS A 133 -4.99 7.97 35.14
C LYS A 133 -5.34 6.49 35.32
N HIS A 134 -5.42 5.73 34.23
CA HIS A 134 -5.86 4.34 34.20
C HIS A 134 -4.75 3.33 33.85
N ASP A 135 -3.50 3.80 33.74
CA ASP A 135 -2.33 3.00 33.35
C ASP A 135 -2.59 2.18 32.07
N ALA A 136 -3.12 2.86 31.05
CA ALA A 136 -3.70 2.24 29.86
C ALA A 136 -3.13 2.75 28.52
N VAL A 137 -1.97 3.42 28.54
CA VAL A 137 -1.36 3.99 27.32
C VAL A 137 -1.05 2.89 26.31
N ASP A 138 -0.39 1.81 26.73
CA ASP A 138 0.03 0.71 25.85
C ASP A 138 -1.11 -0.23 25.44
N ALA A 139 -2.35 0.04 25.86
CA ALA A 139 -3.51 -0.81 25.61
C ALA A 139 -4.27 -0.43 24.32
N PHE A 140 -3.82 0.60 23.61
CA PHE A 140 -4.52 1.14 22.44
C PHE A 140 -3.57 1.52 21.32
N THR A 141 -4.08 1.43 20.10
CA THR A 141 -3.48 2.09 18.95
C THR A 141 -4.24 3.36 18.62
N HIS A 142 -3.53 4.49 18.50
CA HIS A 142 -4.14 5.82 18.41
C HIS A 142 -4.18 6.31 16.97
N LEU A 143 -5.38 6.50 16.43
CA LEU A 143 -5.64 6.96 15.07
C LEU A 143 -6.12 8.41 15.10
N THR A 144 -5.50 9.28 14.32
CA THR A 144 -5.93 10.69 14.19
C THR A 144 -6.39 11.06 12.80
N VAL A 145 -7.54 11.75 12.73
CA VAL A 145 -8.05 12.34 11.48
C VAL A 145 -7.38 13.67 11.12
N GLU A 146 -6.50 14.19 11.98
CA GLU A 146 -5.80 15.46 11.79
C GLU A 146 -4.39 15.30 11.19
N ALA A 147 -4.03 14.09 10.75
CA ALA A 147 -2.76 13.81 10.07
C ALA A 147 -2.96 12.90 8.84
N ASN A 148 -2.02 13.02 7.89
CA ASN A 148 -2.05 12.24 6.66
C ASN A 148 -1.78 10.74 6.94
N PRO A 149 -2.26 9.81 6.09
CA PRO A 149 -2.08 8.35 6.25
C PRO A 149 -0.65 7.86 6.43
N LYS A 150 0.33 8.60 5.90
CA LYS A 150 1.75 8.23 6.00
C LYS A 150 2.41 8.73 7.27
N TYR A 151 1.71 9.53 8.07
CA TYR A 151 2.22 10.01 9.32
C TYR A 151 2.09 8.93 10.40
N ARG A 152 3.21 8.56 11.01
CA ARG A 152 3.23 7.77 12.23
C ARG A 152 4.39 8.21 13.10
N ALA A 153 4.15 8.46 14.39
CA ALA A 153 5.20 8.83 15.34
C ALA A 153 4.78 8.53 16.78
N GLU A 154 5.76 8.22 17.62
CA GLU A 154 5.55 8.11 19.07
C GLU A 154 5.71 9.47 19.75
N TRP A 155 4.73 9.84 20.57
CA TRP A 155 4.73 11.06 21.37
C TRP A 155 4.52 10.73 22.84
N GLU A 156 5.60 10.85 23.61
CA GLU A 156 5.60 10.58 25.05
C GLU A 156 4.96 9.23 25.45
N GLY A 157 5.17 8.19 24.64
CA GLY A 157 4.60 6.84 24.83
C GLY A 157 3.30 6.56 24.05
N ILE A 158 2.74 7.54 23.33
CA ILE A 158 1.55 7.33 22.48
C ILE A 158 1.99 7.18 21.02
N ASP A 159 1.80 5.99 20.43
CA ASP A 159 2.01 5.75 18.99
C ASP A 159 0.80 6.28 18.19
N VAL A 160 1.00 7.37 17.44
CA VAL A 160 -0.05 8.09 16.71
C VAL A 160 0.06 7.81 15.21
N GLN A 161 -1.00 7.29 14.63
CA GLN A 161 -1.15 7.03 13.20
C GLN A 161 -2.15 8.02 12.57
N GLY A 162 -1.73 8.76 11.55
CA GLY A 162 -2.64 9.59 10.77
C GLY A 162 -3.52 8.74 9.85
N VAL A 163 -4.78 9.12 9.64
CA VAL A 163 -5.69 8.34 8.78
C VAL A 163 -6.34 9.11 7.65
N MET A 164 -6.19 10.44 7.61
CA MET A 164 -7.01 11.30 6.75
C MET A 164 -6.21 11.88 5.58
N PRO A 165 -6.44 11.44 4.33
CA PRO A 165 -5.73 11.99 3.18
C PRO A 165 -5.92 13.50 3.06
N GLY A 166 -4.83 14.25 3.10
CA GLY A 166 -4.85 15.70 2.93
C GLY A 166 -5.24 16.50 4.18
N ALA A 167 -5.32 15.87 5.36
CA ALA A 167 -5.56 16.58 6.62
C ALA A 167 -4.49 17.63 6.92
N ASN A 168 -3.23 17.34 6.61
CA ASN A 168 -2.14 18.29 6.79
C ASN A 168 -1.36 18.50 5.50
N LYS A 169 -1.50 19.70 4.91
CA LYS A 169 -0.79 20.10 3.68
C LYS A 169 0.72 20.21 3.87
N GLN A 170 1.19 20.49 5.09
CA GLN A 170 2.63 20.51 5.41
C GLN A 170 3.24 19.10 5.35
N GLN A 171 2.43 18.05 5.49
CA GLN A 171 2.82 16.65 5.36
C GLN A 171 2.70 16.12 3.90
N GLY A 172 2.65 17.00 2.90
CA GLY A 172 2.87 16.65 1.49
C GLY A 172 1.69 16.10 0.68
N ALA A 173 0.53 15.79 1.28
CA ALA A 173 -0.67 15.39 0.53
C ALA A 173 -1.63 16.58 0.31
N SER A 174 -2.00 16.84 -0.95
CA SER A 174 -2.89 17.98 -1.29
C SER A 174 -4.02 17.66 -2.28
N GLY A 175 -4.31 16.38 -2.52
CA GLY A 175 -5.32 15.95 -3.49
C GLY A 175 -6.38 15.00 -2.93
N ALA A 176 -7.46 14.79 -3.71
CA ALA A 176 -8.48 13.78 -3.44
C ALA A 176 -7.86 12.38 -3.46
N GLY A 177 -7.66 11.82 -2.26
CA GLY A 177 -7.14 10.48 -2.02
C GLY A 177 -8.14 9.63 -1.25
N VAL A 178 -7.93 8.33 -1.30
CA VAL A 178 -8.59 7.32 -0.49
C VAL A 178 -7.50 6.66 0.34
N ALA A 179 -7.74 6.48 1.64
CA ALA A 179 -6.91 5.63 2.48
C ALA A 179 -7.75 4.46 2.97
N HIS A 180 -7.12 3.29 3.04
CA HIS A 180 -7.68 2.11 3.66
C HIS A 180 -6.71 1.59 4.72
N PHE A 181 -7.27 1.14 5.83
CA PHE A 181 -6.53 0.63 6.98
C PHE A 181 -7.07 -0.73 7.38
N GLU A 182 -6.21 -1.73 7.36
CA GLU A 182 -6.47 -3.07 7.90
C GLU A 182 -6.03 -3.08 9.37
N LEU A 183 -6.99 -2.96 10.27
CA LEU A 183 -6.77 -2.91 11.72
C LEU A 183 -6.74 -4.34 12.28
N GLN A 184 -5.62 -4.73 12.88
CA GLN A 184 -5.36 -6.12 13.29
C GLN A 184 -4.96 -6.21 14.77
N ALA A 185 -5.02 -7.43 15.30
CA ALA A 185 -4.52 -7.71 16.65
C ALA A 185 -3.04 -7.31 16.82
N GLY A 186 -2.66 -6.90 18.03
CA GLY A 186 -1.30 -6.47 18.35
C GLY A 186 -0.94 -5.08 17.85
N GLY A 187 -1.94 -4.25 17.52
CA GLY A 187 -1.78 -2.85 17.13
C GLY A 187 -1.20 -2.65 15.74
N VAL A 188 -1.24 -3.69 14.90
CA VAL A 188 -0.76 -3.63 13.51
C VAL A 188 -1.80 -2.92 12.66
N VAL A 189 -1.32 -1.95 11.87
CA VAL A 189 -2.15 -1.15 10.96
C VAL A 189 -1.58 -1.28 9.54
N GLY A 190 -2.27 -2.03 8.69
CA GLY A 190 -1.92 -2.12 7.27
C GLY A 190 -2.47 -0.92 6.51
N GLU A 191 -1.63 -0.04 5.97
CA GLU A 191 -2.05 1.16 5.23
C GLU A 191 -2.00 0.97 3.72
N LYS A 192 -3.09 1.33 3.04
CA LYS A 192 -3.14 1.44 1.57
C LYS A 192 -3.79 2.76 1.16
N THR A 193 -2.97 3.66 0.61
CA THR A 193 -3.45 4.89 -0.04
C THR A 193 -3.52 4.75 -1.56
N ARG A 194 -4.58 5.34 -2.15
CA ARG A 194 -4.79 5.45 -3.61
C ARG A 194 -5.34 6.83 -3.96
N LYS A 195 -5.03 7.32 -5.16
CA LYS A 195 -5.69 8.51 -5.72
C LYS A 195 -7.11 8.12 -6.14
N LEU A 196 -8.09 9.04 -6.06
CA LEU A 196 -9.44 8.77 -6.55
C LEU A 196 -9.47 8.37 -8.04
N SER A 197 -8.52 8.86 -8.84
CA SER A 197 -8.38 8.52 -10.25
C SER A 197 -8.00 7.06 -10.50
N ALA A 198 -7.60 6.29 -9.48
CA ALA A 198 -7.33 4.86 -9.61
C ALA A 198 -8.61 4.00 -9.70
N PHE A 199 -9.80 4.61 -9.59
CA PHE A 199 -11.08 3.89 -9.51
C PHE A 199 -12.05 4.29 -10.64
N GLY A 200 -12.97 3.36 -10.93
CA GLY A 200 -13.98 3.46 -11.99
C GLY A 200 -13.37 3.69 -13.36
N LEU A 201 -14.02 4.52 -14.18
CA LEU A 201 -13.55 4.84 -15.53
C LEU A 201 -12.18 5.52 -15.55
N GLN A 202 -11.81 6.26 -14.50
CA GLN A 202 -10.53 6.97 -14.47
C GLN A 202 -9.32 6.04 -14.29
N ALA A 203 -9.55 4.81 -13.83
CA ALA A 203 -8.52 3.77 -13.72
C ALA A 203 -8.00 3.30 -15.10
N VAL A 204 -8.79 3.54 -16.15
CA VAL A 204 -8.50 3.07 -17.51
C VAL A 204 -7.46 3.99 -18.16
N ASP A 205 -6.45 3.39 -18.82
CA ASP A 205 -5.43 4.16 -19.53
C ASP A 205 -6.07 5.13 -20.54
N GLN A 206 -5.51 6.33 -20.60
CA GLN A 206 -6.00 7.47 -21.37
C GLN A 206 -7.36 8.03 -20.92
N VAL A 207 -7.97 7.59 -19.82
CA VAL A 207 -9.24 8.15 -19.34
C VAL A 207 -9.01 9.03 -18.10
N GLY A 208 -8.71 10.31 -18.33
CA GLY A 208 -8.75 11.30 -17.26
C GLY A 208 -10.18 11.78 -16.96
N ARG A 209 -10.36 12.60 -15.93
CA ARG A 209 -11.66 13.16 -15.50
C ARG A 209 -12.54 13.69 -16.63
N SER A 210 -11.98 14.48 -17.55
CA SER A 210 -12.75 15.07 -18.67
C SER A 210 -13.28 14.03 -19.64
N ARG A 211 -12.50 12.96 -19.90
CA ARG A 211 -12.91 11.84 -20.75
C ARG A 211 -13.91 10.95 -20.03
N ALA A 212 -13.74 10.72 -18.72
CA ALA A 212 -14.73 10.03 -17.90
C ALA A 212 -16.09 10.74 -17.93
N ALA A 213 -16.12 12.07 -17.76
CA ALA A 213 -17.34 12.86 -17.90
C ALA A 213 -17.97 12.73 -19.30
N THR A 214 -17.15 12.76 -20.35
CA THR A 214 -17.64 12.57 -21.73
C THR A 214 -18.24 11.18 -21.96
N LEU A 215 -17.65 10.13 -21.36
CA LEU A 215 -18.16 8.76 -21.40
C LEU A 215 -19.48 8.64 -20.65
N ASN A 216 -19.56 9.23 -19.45
CA ASN A 216 -20.77 9.28 -18.64
C ASN A 216 -21.93 9.97 -19.36
N GLU A 217 -21.68 11.12 -20.03
CA GLU A 217 -22.66 11.82 -20.86
C GLU A 217 -23.16 10.97 -22.04
N ALA A 218 -22.32 10.06 -22.54
CA ALA A 218 -22.65 9.11 -23.60
C ALA A 218 -23.32 7.82 -23.08
N GLY A 219 -23.55 7.69 -21.76
CA GLY A 219 -24.17 6.53 -21.14
C GLY A 219 -23.21 5.37 -20.84
N ILE A 220 -21.91 5.58 -20.95
CA ILE A 220 -20.87 4.62 -20.54
C ILE A 220 -20.45 4.98 -19.11
N GLN A 221 -20.91 4.21 -18.12
CA GLN A 221 -20.81 4.59 -16.69
C GLN A 221 -19.81 3.75 -15.90
N SER A 222 -19.30 2.68 -16.51
CA SER A 222 -18.43 1.70 -15.87
C SER A 222 -17.37 1.16 -16.83
N ARG A 223 -16.35 0.50 -16.27
CA ARG A 223 -15.33 -0.20 -17.07
C ARG A 223 -15.95 -1.32 -17.90
N GLN A 224 -16.96 -2.02 -17.34
CA GLN A 224 -17.73 -3.06 -18.03
C GLN A 224 -18.48 -2.51 -19.25
N ASP A 225 -19.08 -1.33 -19.13
CA ASP A 225 -19.73 -0.67 -20.28
C ASP A 225 -18.70 -0.32 -21.36
N LEU A 226 -17.54 0.20 -20.94
CA LEU A 226 -16.49 0.64 -21.85
C LEU A 226 -15.85 -0.53 -22.61
N GLU A 227 -15.56 -1.66 -21.96
CA GLU A 227 -14.95 -2.81 -22.63
C GLU A 227 -15.85 -3.45 -23.70
N SER A 228 -17.16 -3.31 -23.53
CA SER A 228 -18.20 -3.80 -24.45
C SER A 228 -18.51 -2.81 -25.58
N ALA A 229 -18.05 -1.56 -25.47
CA ALA A 229 -18.33 -0.52 -26.45
C ALA A 229 -17.54 -0.71 -27.75
N SER A 230 -18.08 -0.21 -28.87
CA SER A 230 -17.32 -0.22 -30.12
C SER A 230 -16.32 0.93 -30.18
N VAL A 231 -15.13 0.66 -30.71
CA VAL A 231 -14.12 1.69 -31.02
C VAL A 231 -14.73 2.81 -31.87
N HIS A 232 -15.63 2.48 -32.79
CA HIS A 232 -16.24 3.47 -33.68
C HIS A 232 -17.12 4.45 -32.92
N GLU A 233 -17.95 3.99 -31.99
CA GLU A 233 -18.83 4.83 -31.17
C GLU A 233 -18.00 5.71 -30.24
N ILE A 234 -17.08 5.12 -29.48
CA ILE A 234 -16.22 5.87 -28.57
C ILE A 234 -15.36 6.89 -29.33
N SER A 235 -14.91 6.54 -30.55
CA SER A 235 -14.07 7.44 -31.36
C SER A 235 -14.74 8.74 -31.81
N LYS A 236 -16.07 8.80 -31.77
CA LYS A 236 -16.87 9.97 -32.15
C LYS A 236 -17.08 10.94 -31.00
N LEU A 237 -16.79 10.52 -29.77
CA LEU A 237 -16.93 11.35 -28.59
C LEU A 237 -15.80 12.39 -28.52
N ALA A 238 -16.09 13.53 -27.90
CA ALA A 238 -15.11 14.60 -27.77
C ALA A 238 -13.86 14.10 -27.02
N ASN A 239 -12.67 14.47 -27.51
CA ASN A 239 -11.37 14.13 -26.91
C ASN A 239 -11.02 12.62 -26.83
N LEU A 240 -11.80 11.74 -27.48
CA LEU A 240 -11.59 10.30 -27.54
C LEU A 240 -11.35 9.87 -29.00
N GLY A 241 -10.26 10.31 -29.63
CA GLY A 241 -9.94 9.89 -31.00
C GLY A 241 -9.77 8.37 -31.14
N GLN A 242 -9.72 7.85 -32.38
CA GLN A 242 -9.69 6.40 -32.64
C GLN A 242 -8.61 5.62 -31.87
N GLN A 243 -7.42 6.20 -31.72
CA GLN A 243 -6.34 5.57 -30.95
C GLN A 243 -6.66 5.55 -29.45
N THR A 244 -7.06 6.69 -28.89
CA THR A 244 -7.46 6.82 -27.48
C THR A 244 -8.61 5.86 -27.14
N ALA A 245 -9.63 5.78 -28.01
CA ALA A 245 -10.74 4.86 -27.86
C ALA A 245 -10.29 3.40 -27.80
N ARG A 246 -9.37 2.99 -28.70
CA ARG A 246 -8.80 1.64 -28.68
C ARG A 246 -8.03 1.34 -27.40
N THR A 247 -7.14 2.25 -27.01
CA THR A 247 -6.34 2.09 -25.79
C THR A 247 -7.23 2.00 -24.55
N ALA A 248 -8.25 2.86 -24.44
CA ALA A 248 -9.17 2.85 -23.32
C ALA A 248 -10.00 1.55 -23.26
N ILE A 249 -10.56 1.11 -24.39
CA ILE A 249 -11.31 -0.16 -24.46
C ILE A 249 -10.39 -1.34 -24.13
N GLU A 250 -9.18 -1.36 -24.68
CA GLU A 250 -8.20 -2.43 -24.42
C GLU A 250 -7.75 -2.46 -22.96
N SER A 251 -7.51 -1.30 -22.33
CA SER A 251 -7.18 -1.21 -20.91
C SER A 251 -8.35 -1.66 -20.02
N ALA A 252 -9.60 -1.27 -20.35
CA ALA A 252 -10.78 -1.76 -19.65
C ALA A 252 -10.88 -3.29 -19.73
N GLN A 253 -10.69 -3.87 -20.91
CA GLN A 253 -10.71 -5.33 -21.10
C GLN A 253 -9.61 -6.07 -20.34
N VAL A 254 -8.43 -5.47 -20.18
CA VAL A 254 -7.31 -6.07 -19.44
C VAL A 254 -7.66 -6.12 -17.95
N ILE A 255 -8.16 -5.02 -17.40
CA ILE A 255 -8.57 -4.91 -15.99
C ILE A 255 -9.74 -5.86 -15.70
N GLU A 256 -10.83 -5.77 -16.47
CA GLU A 256 -12.07 -6.53 -16.19
C GLU A 256 -11.92 -8.04 -16.37
N HIS A 257 -11.03 -8.50 -17.24
CA HIS A 257 -10.82 -9.93 -17.47
C HIS A 257 -9.64 -10.52 -16.68
N GLY A 258 -8.89 -9.73 -15.90
CA GLY A 258 -7.75 -10.25 -15.16
C GLY A 258 -6.65 -10.82 -16.08
N GLU A 259 -6.38 -10.17 -17.22
CA GLU A 259 -5.51 -10.72 -18.26
C GLU A 259 -4.33 -9.84 -18.67
N ILE A 260 -3.28 -10.48 -19.19
CA ILE A 260 -2.10 -9.80 -19.71
C ILE A 260 -2.17 -9.73 -21.24
N ARG A 261 -1.83 -8.56 -21.79
CA ARG A 261 -1.60 -8.38 -23.23
C ARG A 261 -0.18 -7.92 -23.48
N LYS A 262 0.59 -8.74 -24.21
CA LYS A 262 1.98 -8.40 -24.56
C LYS A 262 2.06 -7.58 -25.82
N ALA A 263 3.03 -6.67 -25.86
CA ALA A 263 3.43 -6.05 -27.10
C ALA A 263 3.92 -7.12 -28.10
N PRO A 264 3.65 -6.95 -29.41
CA PRO A 264 4.25 -7.75 -30.45
C PRO A 264 5.78 -7.77 -30.36
N GLY A 265 6.39 -8.97 -30.38
CA GLY A 265 7.84 -9.15 -30.32
C GLY A 265 8.48 -8.95 -28.94
N ALA A 266 7.72 -8.56 -27.92
CA ALA A 266 8.23 -8.50 -26.55
C ALA A 266 8.44 -9.91 -25.98
N SER A 267 9.63 -10.14 -25.43
CA SER A 267 10.04 -11.38 -24.77
C SER A 267 10.75 -11.08 -23.44
N LEU A 268 10.54 -11.96 -22.48
CA LEU A 268 11.29 -12.01 -21.24
C LEU A 268 12.65 -12.71 -21.47
N PRO A 269 13.61 -12.60 -20.54
CA PRO A 269 14.83 -13.40 -20.57
C PRO A 269 14.54 -14.91 -20.72
N GLU A 270 15.25 -15.58 -21.62
CA GLU A 270 15.06 -17.01 -21.91
C GLU A 270 15.70 -17.94 -20.85
N LYS A 271 16.61 -17.40 -20.04
CA LYS A 271 17.35 -18.16 -19.02
C LYS A 271 16.54 -18.26 -17.74
N ASP A 272 16.82 -19.32 -16.97
CA ASP A 272 16.16 -19.63 -15.71
C ASP A 272 16.36 -18.52 -14.65
N PRO A 273 15.30 -17.76 -14.30
CA PRO A 273 15.41 -16.60 -13.41
C PRO A 273 15.65 -16.98 -11.95
N ILE A 274 16.20 -16.04 -11.19
CA ILE A 274 16.21 -16.02 -9.73
C ILE A 274 15.40 -14.79 -9.33
N PHE A 275 14.32 -14.98 -8.59
CA PHE A 275 13.50 -13.88 -8.10
C PHE A 275 14.00 -13.43 -6.74
N ILE A 276 14.11 -12.13 -6.54
CA ILE A 276 14.52 -11.55 -5.27
C ILE A 276 13.57 -10.45 -4.84
N ASP A 277 13.55 -10.23 -3.54
CA ASP A 277 12.96 -9.11 -2.85
C ASP A 277 13.80 -8.85 -1.58
N ILE A 278 13.82 -7.60 -1.11
CA ILE A 278 14.60 -7.19 0.06
C ILE A 278 13.73 -6.46 1.08
N GLU A 279 13.98 -6.74 2.36
CA GLU A 279 13.45 -5.95 3.46
C GLU A 279 14.57 -5.13 4.10
N THR A 280 14.24 -3.87 4.39
CA THR A 280 15.15 -2.91 4.99
C THR A 280 14.54 -2.27 6.23
N ASP A 281 15.34 -1.50 6.96
CA ASP A 281 14.88 -0.67 8.08
C ASP A 281 14.21 0.63 7.62
N GLY A 282 14.06 0.86 6.31
CA GLY A 282 13.47 2.08 5.78
C GLY A 282 13.92 2.40 4.37
N LEU A 283 13.68 3.65 3.96
CA LEU A 283 13.83 4.06 2.55
C LEU A 283 15.18 4.67 2.23
N ASN A 284 15.90 5.09 3.27
CA ASN A 284 17.33 5.36 3.26
C ASN A 284 17.97 4.28 4.12
N PRO A 285 18.04 3.03 3.61
CA PRO A 285 18.29 1.87 4.44
C PRO A 285 19.70 1.90 5.01
N THR A 286 19.83 1.56 6.29
CA THR A 286 21.13 1.34 6.94
C THR A 286 21.50 -0.14 7.00
N ILE A 287 20.52 -1.01 6.75
CA ILE A 287 20.67 -2.46 6.73
C ILE A 287 19.67 -3.10 5.76
N ILE A 288 20.13 -4.13 5.05
CA ILE A 288 19.28 -5.12 4.37
C ILE A 288 19.22 -6.35 5.28
N TRP A 289 18.18 -6.45 6.10
CA TRP A 289 18.11 -7.47 7.16
C TRP A 289 17.43 -8.76 6.69
N LEU A 290 16.70 -8.73 5.57
CA LEU A 290 16.17 -9.93 4.92
C LEU A 290 16.28 -9.80 3.39
N ILE A 291 16.81 -10.84 2.75
CA ILE A 291 16.82 -11.02 1.30
C ILE A 291 16.08 -12.32 1.00
N GLY A 292 14.91 -12.21 0.40
CA GLY A 292 14.15 -13.35 -0.10
C GLY A 292 14.67 -13.79 -1.46
N VAL A 293 14.92 -15.07 -1.63
CA VAL A 293 15.31 -15.65 -2.92
C VAL A 293 14.37 -16.78 -3.29
N TYR A 294 13.76 -16.70 -4.46
CA TYR A 294 12.87 -17.75 -4.98
C TYR A 294 13.33 -18.28 -6.33
N ILE A 295 13.34 -19.62 -6.43
CA ILE A 295 13.82 -20.37 -7.58
C ILE A 295 12.78 -21.45 -7.95
N PRO A 296 11.83 -21.14 -8.84
CA PRO A 296 10.77 -22.09 -9.21
C PRO A 296 11.33 -23.38 -9.83
N SER A 297 12.41 -23.29 -10.59
CA SER A 297 13.03 -24.42 -11.29
C SER A 297 13.69 -25.46 -10.38
N GLN A 298 13.94 -25.11 -9.11
CA GLN A 298 14.60 -25.98 -8.14
C GLN A 298 13.59 -26.48 -7.09
N ASP A 299 12.57 -27.20 -7.54
CA ASP A 299 11.53 -27.77 -6.66
C ASP A 299 10.81 -26.68 -5.82
N ASP A 300 10.43 -25.58 -6.47
CA ASP A 300 9.65 -24.50 -5.84
C ASP A 300 10.34 -23.86 -4.61
N ARG A 301 11.68 -23.77 -4.65
CA ARG A 301 12.51 -23.42 -3.50
C ARG A 301 12.52 -21.93 -3.19
N TYR A 302 12.13 -21.58 -1.97
CA TYR A 302 12.39 -20.30 -1.31
C TYR A 302 13.59 -20.41 -0.36
N MET A 303 14.40 -19.35 -0.27
CA MET A 303 15.55 -19.22 0.61
C MET A 303 15.61 -17.80 1.19
N PRO A 304 15.39 -17.64 2.51
CA PRO A 304 15.65 -16.37 3.18
C PRO A 304 17.11 -16.28 3.61
N PHE A 305 17.77 -15.16 3.31
CA PHE A 305 19.01 -14.73 3.97
C PHE A 305 18.64 -13.64 4.97
N ILE A 306 18.81 -13.90 6.27
CA ILE A 306 18.29 -13.05 7.33
C ILE A 306 19.38 -12.70 8.35
N GLU A 307 19.41 -11.46 8.79
CA GLU A 307 20.18 -10.99 9.93
C GLU A 307 19.24 -10.39 10.97
N THR A 308 19.31 -10.92 12.19
CA THR A 308 18.49 -10.49 13.31
C THR A 308 19.24 -9.58 14.27
N ASP A 309 20.57 -9.45 14.16
CA ASP A 309 21.37 -8.48 14.90
C ASP A 309 21.53 -7.18 14.08
N PRO A 310 20.86 -6.08 14.45
CA PRO A 310 20.92 -4.81 13.73
C PRO A 310 22.33 -4.20 13.67
N THR A 311 23.27 -4.68 14.50
CA THR A 311 24.66 -4.22 14.51
C THR A 311 25.54 -4.92 13.47
N GLN A 312 24.99 -5.89 12.73
CA GLN A 312 25.70 -6.69 11.73
C GLN A 312 25.13 -6.50 10.30
N PRO A 313 25.11 -5.27 9.75
CA PRO A 313 24.42 -4.98 8.49
C PRO A 313 24.96 -5.72 7.24
N ALA A 314 26.13 -6.35 7.36
CA ALA A 314 26.78 -7.07 6.28
C ALA A 314 26.35 -8.55 6.16
N THR A 315 25.87 -9.20 7.23
CA THR A 315 25.79 -10.67 7.29
C THR A 315 24.86 -11.26 6.23
N ALA A 316 23.60 -10.83 6.20
CA ALA A 316 22.61 -11.36 5.25
C ALA A 316 23.03 -11.12 3.80
N LEU A 317 23.60 -9.94 3.53
CA LEU A 317 24.11 -9.57 2.21
C LEU A 317 25.33 -10.41 1.79
N GLU A 318 26.30 -10.62 2.69
CA GLU A 318 27.48 -11.44 2.41
C GLU A 318 27.10 -12.90 2.15
N GLU A 319 26.19 -13.46 2.94
CA GLU A 319 25.69 -14.82 2.73
C GLU A 319 24.96 -14.97 1.39
N PHE A 320 24.10 -14.00 1.05
CA PHE A 320 23.42 -13.94 -0.24
C PHE A 320 24.41 -13.88 -1.41
N LEU A 321 25.41 -13.00 -1.35
CA LEU A 321 26.39 -12.81 -2.42
C LEU A 321 27.33 -14.02 -2.57
N SER A 322 27.74 -14.61 -1.46
CA SER A 322 28.49 -15.86 -1.44
C SER A 322 27.71 -16.95 -2.17
N TRP A 323 26.45 -17.18 -1.78
CA TRP A 323 25.57 -18.13 -2.42
C TRP A 323 25.35 -17.81 -3.91
N LEU A 324 25.11 -16.53 -4.24
CA LEU A 324 24.83 -16.09 -5.60
C LEU A 324 26.04 -16.26 -6.52
N SER A 325 27.27 -16.04 -6.00
CA SER A 325 28.50 -16.24 -6.77
C SER A 325 28.70 -17.70 -7.19
N GLU A 326 28.23 -18.64 -6.36
CA GLU A 326 28.32 -20.07 -6.62
C GLU A 326 27.16 -20.59 -7.50
N HIS A 327 25.94 -20.06 -7.32
CA HIS A 327 24.71 -20.65 -7.88
C HIS A 327 23.97 -19.76 -8.90
N GLY A 328 24.30 -18.48 -8.97
CA GLY A 328 23.62 -17.46 -9.78
C GLY A 328 24.19 -17.26 -11.18
N ASN A 329 25.33 -17.91 -11.50
CA ASN A 329 26.01 -17.68 -12.78
C ASN A 329 25.09 -17.93 -13.97
N ASN A 330 25.10 -17.00 -14.94
CA ASN A 330 24.27 -17.01 -16.14
C ASN A 330 22.75 -16.91 -15.91
N ARG A 331 22.26 -16.59 -14.71
CA ARG A 331 20.81 -16.46 -14.45
C ARG A 331 20.42 -14.98 -14.30
N PRO A 332 19.29 -14.53 -14.86
CA PRO A 332 18.80 -13.18 -14.61
C PRO A 332 18.29 -13.09 -13.17
N ILE A 333 18.73 -12.07 -12.45
CA ILE A 333 18.17 -11.69 -11.15
C ILE A 333 16.99 -10.77 -11.40
N VAL A 334 15.80 -11.21 -11.01
CA VAL A 334 14.54 -10.55 -11.30
C VAL A 334 13.97 -9.94 -10.03
N ALA A 335 13.66 -8.65 -10.09
CA ALA A 335 12.97 -7.91 -9.04
C ALA A 335 11.77 -7.13 -9.63
N TYR A 336 10.84 -6.68 -8.79
CA TYR A 336 9.72 -5.84 -9.20
C TYR A 336 10.01 -4.39 -8.82
N ASN A 337 10.21 -3.50 -9.81
CA ASN A 337 10.67 -2.12 -9.58
C ASN A 337 12.11 -2.02 -9.01
N GLY A 338 12.90 -3.08 -9.20
CA GLY A 338 14.27 -3.16 -8.67
C GLY A 338 15.22 -2.06 -9.14
N TRP A 339 15.01 -1.41 -10.30
CA TRP A 339 15.87 -0.29 -10.68
C TRP A 339 15.70 0.95 -9.81
N ASN A 340 14.58 1.08 -9.12
CA ASN A 340 14.29 2.22 -8.27
C ASN A 340 14.48 1.93 -6.78
N PHE A 341 14.75 0.69 -6.39
CA PHE A 341 14.89 0.32 -4.99
C PHE A 341 15.92 -0.80 -4.78
N ASP A 342 15.58 -2.06 -5.05
CA ASP A 342 16.38 -3.23 -4.69
C ASP A 342 17.82 -3.16 -5.21
N PHE A 343 18.00 -2.92 -6.51
CA PHE A 343 19.31 -2.99 -7.13
C PHE A 343 20.25 -1.84 -6.72
N PRO A 344 19.79 -0.57 -6.63
CA PRO A 344 20.58 0.50 -6.01
C PRO A 344 20.94 0.22 -4.56
N VAL A 345 19.98 -0.19 -3.72
CA VAL A 345 20.20 -0.45 -2.29
C VAL A 345 21.24 -1.56 -2.08
N ILE A 346 21.09 -2.68 -2.79
CA ILE A 346 22.07 -3.77 -2.78
C ILE A 346 23.45 -3.28 -3.24
N HIS A 347 23.51 -2.47 -4.31
CA HIS A 347 24.78 -1.95 -4.81
C HIS A 347 25.50 -1.07 -3.78
N GLU A 348 24.79 -0.16 -3.12
CA GLU A 348 25.34 0.71 -2.08
C GLU A 348 25.88 -0.10 -0.90
N HIS A 349 25.12 -1.08 -0.41
CA HIS A 349 25.57 -1.93 0.70
C HIS A 349 26.73 -2.85 0.31
N ILE A 350 26.82 -3.27 -0.96
CA ILE A 350 27.99 -4.01 -1.46
C ILE A 350 29.24 -3.14 -1.43
N ASP A 351 29.15 -1.91 -1.92
CA ASP A 351 30.29 -0.98 -1.92
C ASP A 351 30.80 -0.70 -0.50
N GLU A 352 29.87 -0.56 0.46
CA GLU A 352 30.20 -0.26 1.85
C GLU A 352 30.70 -1.48 2.64
N HIS A 353 30.01 -2.62 2.56
CA HIS A 353 30.22 -3.74 3.48
C HIS A 353 30.84 -4.97 2.85
N CYS A 354 30.69 -5.16 1.54
CA CYS A 354 31.07 -6.37 0.83
C CYS A 354 31.82 -6.10 -0.50
N PRO A 355 32.83 -5.18 -0.52
CA PRO A 355 33.42 -4.70 -1.77
C PRO A 355 34.10 -5.78 -2.60
N GLN A 356 34.45 -6.92 -1.99
CA GLN A 356 34.96 -8.10 -2.67
C GLN A 356 33.98 -8.71 -3.70
N TYR A 357 32.69 -8.41 -3.59
CA TYR A 357 31.65 -8.89 -4.51
C TYR A 357 31.21 -7.83 -5.54
N LEU A 358 31.79 -6.62 -5.53
CA LEU A 358 31.35 -5.51 -6.39
C LEU A 358 31.45 -5.86 -7.88
N ASP A 359 32.62 -6.32 -8.34
CA ASP A 359 32.84 -6.75 -9.73
C ASP A 359 31.85 -7.85 -10.15
N PHE A 360 31.58 -8.79 -9.24
CA PHE A 360 30.62 -9.86 -9.48
C PHE A 360 29.20 -9.31 -9.66
N TRP A 361 28.75 -8.43 -8.76
CA TRP A 361 27.43 -7.81 -8.83
C TRP A 361 27.25 -6.94 -10.08
N GLU A 362 28.25 -6.13 -10.45
CA GLU A 362 28.20 -5.30 -11.64
C GLU A 362 28.09 -6.13 -12.93
N SER A 363 28.73 -7.30 -12.96
CA SER A 363 28.65 -8.24 -14.08
C SER A 363 27.37 -9.09 -14.10
N THR A 364 26.62 -9.11 -12.99
CA THR A 364 25.42 -9.92 -12.84
C THR A 364 24.27 -9.34 -13.67
N HIS A 365 23.60 -10.21 -14.44
CA HIS A 365 22.46 -9.81 -15.25
C HIS A 365 21.24 -9.58 -14.36
N ARG A 366 20.82 -8.32 -14.25
CA ARG A 366 19.64 -7.87 -13.50
C ARG A 366 18.51 -7.50 -14.46
N PHE A 367 17.29 -7.84 -14.09
CA PHE A 367 16.08 -7.61 -14.89
C PHE A 367 14.93 -7.13 -14.00
N ASP A 368 14.37 -5.97 -14.34
CA ASP A 368 13.22 -5.40 -13.62
C ASP A 368 11.95 -5.65 -14.44
N LEU A 369 11.02 -6.43 -13.89
CA LEU A 369 9.78 -6.77 -14.56
C LEU A 369 8.85 -5.57 -14.70
N TYR A 370 8.80 -4.67 -13.72
CA TYR A 370 7.97 -3.47 -13.75
C TYR A 370 8.45 -2.50 -14.82
N ASP A 371 9.76 -2.21 -14.87
CA ASP A 371 10.34 -1.37 -15.92
C ASP A 371 10.11 -1.96 -17.31
N TRP A 372 10.29 -3.28 -17.46
CA TRP A 372 10.05 -3.96 -18.73
C TRP A 372 8.59 -3.89 -19.16
N ALA A 373 7.64 -4.24 -18.29
CA ALA A 373 6.23 -4.31 -18.63
C ALA A 373 5.64 -2.90 -18.83
N VAL A 374 5.81 -2.04 -17.83
CA VAL A 374 5.08 -0.77 -17.70
C VAL A 374 5.86 0.36 -18.36
N ARG A 375 7.08 0.66 -17.91
CA ARG A 375 7.84 1.84 -18.39
C ARG A 375 8.26 1.70 -19.85
N LYS A 376 8.63 0.50 -20.27
CA LYS A 376 8.96 0.18 -21.67
C LYS A 376 7.73 -0.19 -22.50
N ASN A 377 6.54 -0.23 -21.90
CA ASN A 377 5.26 -0.53 -22.55
C ASN A 377 5.30 -1.85 -23.34
N ASN A 378 5.87 -2.90 -22.73
CA ASN A 378 5.93 -4.24 -23.33
C ASN A 378 4.75 -5.13 -22.93
N ALA A 379 3.98 -4.74 -21.90
CA ALA A 379 2.77 -5.44 -21.51
C ALA A 379 1.75 -4.49 -20.85
N LEU A 380 0.47 -4.79 -21.02
CA LEU A 380 -0.62 -4.28 -20.19
C LEU A 380 -0.91 -5.30 -19.09
N LEU A 381 -1.05 -4.82 -17.87
CA LEU A 381 -1.28 -5.61 -16.66
C LEU A 381 -2.68 -5.32 -16.10
N PRO A 382 -3.34 -6.30 -15.44
CA PRO A 382 -4.75 -6.18 -15.05
C PRO A 382 -5.03 -5.52 -13.70
N GLY A 383 -4.01 -5.10 -12.96
CA GLY A 383 -4.20 -4.42 -11.67
C GLY A 383 -4.83 -3.03 -11.85
N LEU A 384 -5.57 -2.56 -10.83
CA LEU A 384 -6.04 -1.16 -10.77
C LEU A 384 -4.87 -0.17 -10.81
N THR A 385 -3.75 -0.56 -10.21
CA THR A 385 -2.45 0.04 -10.45
C THR A 385 -1.48 -1.02 -10.93
N ASN A 386 -0.29 -0.59 -11.32
CA ASN A 386 0.80 -1.51 -11.69
C ASN A 386 1.66 -1.93 -10.48
N LYS A 387 1.17 -1.77 -9.24
CA LYS A 387 1.86 -2.31 -8.05
C LYS A 387 1.77 -3.84 -8.01
N LEU A 388 2.74 -4.48 -7.34
CA LEU A 388 2.77 -5.93 -7.19
C LEU A 388 1.45 -6.44 -6.59
N ASP A 389 1.03 -5.83 -5.47
CA ASP A 389 -0.19 -6.13 -4.70
C ASP A 389 -1.50 -5.95 -5.50
N ASP A 390 -1.48 -5.23 -6.62
CA ASP A 390 -2.65 -5.04 -7.47
C ASP A 390 -2.62 -5.99 -8.67
N VAL A 391 -1.43 -6.25 -9.22
CA VAL A 391 -1.27 -7.07 -10.43
C VAL A 391 -1.34 -8.56 -10.10
N ALA A 392 -0.70 -9.01 -9.03
CA ALA A 392 -0.69 -10.43 -8.67
C ALA A 392 -2.10 -10.95 -8.35
N PRO A 393 -2.90 -10.30 -7.47
CA PRO A 393 -4.28 -10.73 -7.22
C PRO A 393 -5.20 -10.63 -8.43
N ALA A 394 -5.04 -9.60 -9.27
CA ALA A 394 -5.79 -9.51 -10.53
C ALA A 394 -5.47 -10.66 -11.51
N LEU A 395 -4.36 -11.38 -11.30
CA LEU A 395 -3.99 -12.61 -12.01
C LEU A 395 -4.35 -13.89 -11.24
N GLY A 396 -5.10 -13.79 -10.15
CA GLY A 396 -5.52 -14.91 -9.30
C GLY A 396 -4.43 -15.43 -8.36
N TRP A 397 -3.45 -14.61 -7.99
CA TRP A 397 -2.63 -14.87 -6.82
C TRP A 397 -3.44 -14.60 -5.56
N GLU A 398 -3.36 -15.46 -4.56
CA GLU A 398 -3.95 -15.23 -3.25
C GLU A 398 -2.82 -14.87 -2.29
N PRO A 399 -2.68 -13.59 -1.87
CA PRO A 399 -1.62 -13.16 -0.98
C PRO A 399 -1.63 -13.95 0.33
N LEU A 400 -0.46 -14.13 0.92
CA LEU A 400 -0.38 -14.61 2.28
C LEU A 400 -0.88 -13.51 3.22
N ASP A 401 -1.92 -13.81 3.99
CA ASP A 401 -2.43 -12.92 5.03
C ASP A 401 -1.43 -12.84 6.19
N THR A 402 -0.38 -12.06 5.97
CA THR A 402 0.61 -11.67 6.98
C THR A 402 0.20 -10.37 7.63
N GLY A 403 -0.70 -9.59 7.04
CA GLY A 403 -1.13 -8.30 7.54
C GLY A 403 -0.01 -7.24 7.64
N LEU A 404 1.15 -7.50 7.06
CA LEU A 404 2.29 -6.58 7.02
C LEU A 404 2.27 -5.75 5.73
N THR A 405 2.87 -4.57 5.81
CA THR A 405 3.19 -3.74 4.64
C THR A 405 4.67 -3.38 4.72
N GLY A 406 5.34 -3.09 3.60
CA GLY A 406 6.76 -2.70 3.63
C GLY A 406 7.08 -1.53 4.58
N ALA A 407 6.16 -0.57 4.75
CA ALA A 407 6.32 0.51 5.72
C ALA A 407 6.26 0.01 7.18
N GLU A 408 5.33 -0.90 7.48
CA GLU A 408 5.21 -1.49 8.80
C GLU A 408 6.38 -2.43 9.13
N VAL A 409 6.85 -3.17 8.14
CA VAL A 409 8.03 -4.05 8.21
C VAL A 409 9.27 -3.26 8.64
N GLY A 410 9.60 -2.17 7.93
CA GLY A 410 10.72 -1.31 8.28
C GLY A 410 10.57 -0.68 9.67
N ARG A 411 9.37 -0.19 10.01
CA ARG A 411 9.09 0.43 11.31
C ARG A 411 9.26 -0.55 12.48
N LEU A 412 8.70 -1.75 12.35
CA LEU A 412 8.83 -2.79 13.38
C LEU A 412 10.30 -3.15 13.59
N PHE A 413 11.07 -3.26 12.50
CA PHE A 413 12.51 -3.49 12.59
C PHE A 413 13.24 -2.32 13.26
N GLN A 414 12.94 -1.06 12.92
CA GLN A 414 13.54 0.11 13.59
C GLN A 414 13.25 0.12 15.10
N ARG A 415 12.01 -0.16 15.50
CA ARG A 415 11.62 -0.27 16.92
C ARG A 415 12.42 -1.35 17.63
N TYR A 416 12.59 -2.51 16.98
CA TYR A 416 13.43 -3.58 17.49
C TYR A 416 14.90 -3.16 17.60
N ALA A 417 15.45 -2.55 16.54
CA ALA A 417 16.84 -2.11 16.50
C ALA A 417 17.18 -1.06 17.55
N ALA A 418 16.24 -0.18 17.88
CA ALA A 418 16.40 0.82 18.94
C ALA A 418 16.45 0.19 20.35
N ASN A 419 15.80 -0.96 20.57
CA ASN A 419 15.78 -1.64 21.85
C ASN A 419 15.59 -3.17 21.69
N PRO A 420 16.64 -3.95 21.34
CA PRO A 420 16.50 -5.38 21.08
C PRO A 420 16.18 -6.16 22.37
N CYS A 421 14.91 -6.49 22.58
CA CYS A 421 14.44 -7.20 23.77
C CYS A 421 13.16 -8.00 23.47
N PRO A 422 12.72 -8.92 24.35
CA PRO A 422 11.52 -9.73 24.09
C PRO A 422 10.23 -8.95 23.83
N ALA A 423 10.15 -7.68 24.26
CA ALA A 423 8.97 -6.82 24.06
C ALA A 423 8.94 -6.10 22.70
N THR A 424 10.05 -6.10 21.97
CA THR A 424 10.20 -5.47 20.66
C THR A 424 10.62 -6.48 19.58
N GLU A 425 10.90 -7.72 19.98
CA GLU A 425 11.27 -8.82 19.10
C GLU A 425 10.21 -9.02 18.00
N LEU A 426 10.68 -9.13 16.75
CA LEU A 426 9.81 -9.39 15.61
C LEU A 426 9.34 -10.84 15.61
N ASP A 427 8.15 -11.08 15.07
CA ASP A 427 7.79 -12.41 14.57
C ASP A 427 8.55 -12.67 13.26
N TRP A 428 9.77 -13.22 13.39
CA TRP A 428 10.65 -13.47 12.25
C TRP A 428 10.06 -14.42 11.21
N GLU A 429 9.21 -15.38 11.61
CA GLU A 429 8.54 -16.27 10.66
C GLU A 429 7.46 -15.53 9.86
N ARG A 430 6.71 -14.62 10.50
CA ARG A 430 5.74 -13.75 9.82
C ARG A 430 6.41 -12.86 8.76
N HIS A 431 7.57 -12.28 9.09
CA HIS A 431 8.33 -11.44 8.16
C HIS A 431 8.94 -12.25 7.00
N LYS A 432 9.47 -13.44 7.27
CA LYS A 432 9.92 -14.35 6.20
C LYS A 432 8.79 -14.75 5.27
N ARG A 433 7.59 -15.02 5.81
CA ARG A 433 6.41 -15.33 4.99
C ARG A 433 5.97 -14.14 4.13
N TYR A 434 6.09 -12.90 4.63
CA TYR A 434 5.78 -11.70 3.87
C TYR A 434 6.72 -11.59 2.65
N CYS A 435 8.03 -11.63 2.89
CA CYS A 435 9.02 -11.58 1.80
C CYS A 435 8.92 -12.79 0.85
N GLU A 436 8.58 -13.99 1.36
CA GLU A 436 8.29 -15.17 0.52
C GLU A 436 7.08 -14.94 -0.41
N ASP A 437 6.02 -14.31 0.08
CA ASP A 437 4.84 -14.00 -0.73
C ASP A 437 5.19 -13.05 -1.87
N ASP A 438 5.97 -12.00 -1.61
CA ASP A 438 6.37 -11.01 -2.61
C ASP A 438 7.20 -11.63 -3.75
N VAL A 439 8.21 -12.45 -3.44
CA VAL A 439 9.02 -13.12 -4.49
C VAL A 439 8.23 -14.16 -5.28
N ARG A 440 7.26 -14.84 -4.65
CA ARG A 440 6.39 -15.81 -5.32
C ARG A 440 5.33 -15.12 -6.18
N ALA A 441 4.74 -14.04 -5.70
CA ALA A 441 3.83 -13.18 -6.45
C ALA A 441 4.52 -12.60 -7.69
N LEU A 442 5.76 -12.12 -7.54
CA LEU A 442 6.60 -11.67 -8.67
C LEU A 442 6.81 -12.78 -9.69
N ALA A 443 7.18 -13.99 -9.25
CA ALA A 443 7.38 -15.11 -10.15
C ALA A 443 6.09 -15.55 -10.86
N HIS A 444 4.95 -15.50 -10.17
CA HIS A 444 3.64 -15.74 -10.76
C HIS A 444 3.33 -14.73 -11.86
N ILE A 445 3.53 -13.43 -11.63
CA ILE A 445 3.37 -12.41 -12.68
C ILE A 445 4.32 -12.70 -13.85
N TYR A 446 5.59 -13.00 -13.57
CA TYR A 446 6.57 -13.31 -14.60
C TYR A 446 6.13 -14.48 -15.49
N ASP A 447 5.66 -15.58 -14.90
CA ASP A 447 5.15 -16.74 -15.64
C ASP A 447 3.89 -16.40 -16.45
N ARG A 448 2.96 -15.63 -15.87
CA ARG A 448 1.76 -15.17 -16.57
C ARG A 448 2.11 -14.27 -17.75
N VAL A 449 3.11 -13.40 -17.62
CA VAL A 449 3.63 -12.61 -18.74
C VAL A 449 4.28 -13.54 -19.77
N ALA A 450 5.11 -14.50 -19.36
CA ALA A 450 5.78 -15.43 -20.27
C ALA A 450 4.77 -16.22 -21.14
N THR A 451 3.72 -16.74 -20.50
CA THR A 451 2.70 -17.58 -21.12
C THR A 451 1.56 -16.82 -21.82
N ALA A 452 1.43 -15.51 -21.57
CA ALA A 452 0.39 -14.68 -22.22
C ALA A 452 0.43 -14.79 -23.75
N THR A 453 -0.71 -15.11 -24.34
CA THR A 453 -0.88 -15.29 -25.79
C THR A 453 -1.53 -14.09 -26.47
N ARG A 454 -2.38 -13.35 -25.74
CA ARG A 454 -3.05 -12.15 -26.25
C ARG A 454 -2.04 -11.02 -26.46
N ARG A 455 -2.28 -10.25 -27.52
CA ARG A 455 -1.37 -9.19 -27.97
C ARG A 455 -2.06 -7.85 -27.95
N MET A 456 -1.28 -6.82 -27.63
CA MET A 456 -1.72 -5.44 -27.70
C MET A 456 -2.11 -5.07 -29.13
N THR A 457 -3.20 -4.32 -29.29
CA THR A 457 -3.71 -3.91 -30.61
C THR A 457 -2.84 -2.83 -31.28
N THR A 458 -2.07 -2.05 -30.51
CA THR A 458 -1.22 -0.97 -31.03
C THR A 458 0.15 -0.93 -30.36
N THR A 459 1.18 -0.75 -31.19
CA THR A 459 2.53 -0.38 -30.77
C THR A 459 2.84 1.02 -31.29
N ASN A 460 2.79 2.05 -30.44
CA ASN A 460 3.51 3.28 -30.76
C ASN A 460 4.11 3.93 -29.51
N ARG A 461 5.35 4.38 -29.68
CA ARG A 461 6.34 4.70 -28.66
C ARG A 461 6.27 6.15 -28.18
N ARG A 462 6.69 6.32 -26.92
CA ARG A 462 6.84 7.53 -26.09
C ARG A 462 5.53 8.12 -25.57
N SER A 463 5.04 7.54 -24.47
CA SER A 463 4.39 8.34 -23.43
C SER A 463 5.42 9.32 -22.86
N THR A 464 5.43 10.54 -23.37
CA THR A 464 5.72 11.69 -22.52
C THR A 464 4.51 11.90 -21.62
N SER A 465 4.75 11.99 -20.31
CA SER A 465 3.77 12.03 -19.20
C SER A 465 3.19 10.68 -18.78
N ALA A 466 4.04 9.78 -18.26
CA ALA A 466 3.67 9.20 -16.98
C ALA A 466 3.69 10.39 -16.01
N THR A 467 2.50 10.82 -15.55
CA THR A 467 2.41 11.57 -14.32
C THR A 467 3.29 10.85 -13.31
N GLU A 468 4.18 11.59 -12.66
CA GLU A 468 4.87 11.14 -11.45
C GLU A 468 3.79 10.75 -10.43
N ASP A 469 3.30 9.53 -10.53
CA ASP A 469 3.06 8.73 -9.34
C ASP A 469 4.46 8.48 -8.82
N THR A 470 4.95 9.46 -8.06
CA THR A 470 5.96 9.20 -7.07
C THR A 470 5.46 7.95 -6.36
N THR A 471 6.17 6.84 -6.58
CA THR A 471 6.31 5.84 -5.54
C THR A 471 6.95 6.60 -4.40
N SER A 472 6.11 7.29 -3.63
CA SER A 472 6.45 7.73 -2.30
C SER A 472 6.42 6.47 -1.45
N GLN A 473 7.41 5.62 -1.67
CA GLN A 473 8.25 5.31 -0.55
C GLN A 473 8.84 6.68 -0.13
N GLY A 474 8.27 7.26 0.92
CA GLY A 474 8.82 8.39 1.69
C GLY A 474 9.25 9.60 0.88
N THR A 475 8.33 10.53 0.65
CA THR A 475 8.74 11.93 0.61
C THR A 475 9.18 12.32 2.01
N LEU A 476 10.46 12.72 2.16
CA LEU A 476 11.07 13.46 3.27
C LEU A 476 10.12 13.74 4.44
N ASN A 477 10.20 12.91 5.47
CA ASN A 477 9.92 13.24 6.87
C ASN A 477 10.45 12.07 7.74
N ASP A 478 11.76 11.85 7.67
CA ASP A 478 12.52 11.36 8.82
C ASP A 478 13.11 12.60 9.50
N PHE A 479 12.24 13.31 10.22
CA PHE A 479 12.56 14.27 11.27
C PHE A 479 11.44 14.25 12.30
#